data_AF-A0A8T0E0K7-F1
#
_entry.id   AF-A0A8T0E0K7-F1
#
_cell.length_a   1.000
_cell.length_b   1.000
_cell.length_c   1.000
_cell.angle_alpha   90.00
_cell.angle_beta   90.00
_cell.angle_gamma   90.00
#
_symmetry.space_group_name_H-M   'P 1'
#
loop_
_entity.id
_entity.type
_entity.pdbx_description
1 polymer ?
#
loop_
_entity_poly.entity_id
_entity_poly.type
_entity_poly.pdbx_seq_one_letter_code
_entity_poly.pdbx_strand_id
1 'polypeptide(L)'
;MSSEDNTAVMPVSENTNAAQAQGDGGQTSQSPPAQNPPAAQHSFWSILKGIILRAVIIYFITSFFRRPQTATPNTQSGAMPTKTSQNLFQNGTIMDLYVYLSEEQKPSFKEDSLIWFQPNIIYGDWYGGPNGDGTYTLETKIDTTENMQRNSSIWLHTCVVRHGKSPASRIKKRLAWHDGICKSKRMNKYKKLRYQRTHNLLTGETAASAEDIKKAEESPLEILSHWHPNMTINIIDDHTAWVQGHVPPPLDEFVEFDPVSGDYLPILYINDYWNLMREYYPINETVKELFFIPKPNTVCLSCSPAQSKLLLIHAACVVRTPIKSSLFYFAARAAV
;
A
#
# COMPACT_ATOMS: atom_id res chain seq x y z
N MET A 1 -57.77 -23.42 -18.73
CA MET A 1 -57.93 -24.81 -18.29
C MET A 1 -56.53 -25.39 -18.21
N SER A 2 -55.97 -25.77 -17.07
CA SER A 2 -56.40 -25.70 -15.65
C SER A 2 -55.10 -25.85 -14.83
N SER A 3 -54.74 -25.03 -13.82
CA SER A 3 -55.32 -24.86 -12.47
C SER A 3 -55.24 -26.12 -11.59
N GLU A 4 -55.00 -25.92 -10.27
CA GLU A 4 -54.62 -26.90 -9.21
C GLU A 4 -53.08 -27.08 -9.07
N ASP A 5 -52.36 -26.78 -7.97
CA ASP A 5 -52.61 -26.41 -6.54
C ASP A 5 -52.70 -27.57 -5.51
N ASN A 6 -51.62 -27.79 -4.72
CA ASN A 6 -51.69 -27.85 -3.24
C ASN A 6 -50.33 -27.92 -2.49
N THR A 7 -50.18 -27.00 -1.52
CA THR A 7 -49.74 -27.14 -0.10
C THR A 7 -49.03 -28.41 0.42
N ALA A 8 -47.92 -28.25 1.20
CA ALA A 8 -47.87 -28.47 2.69
C ALA A 8 -46.49 -28.88 3.30
N VAL A 9 -46.31 -28.65 4.64
CA VAL A 9 -45.39 -29.35 5.61
C VAL A 9 -43.86 -29.13 5.41
N MET A 10 -42.95 -28.92 6.40
CA MET A 10 -42.88 -28.71 7.89
C MET A 10 -41.42 -28.25 8.25
N PRO A 11 -40.89 -28.21 9.51
CA PRO A 11 -41.46 -28.31 10.89
C PRO A 11 -41.04 -27.13 11.84
N VAL A 12 -41.24 -27.30 13.16
CA VAL A 12 -40.90 -26.36 14.26
C VAL A 12 -40.13 -27.06 15.38
N SER A 13 -39.19 -26.36 16.04
CA SER A 13 -38.66 -26.61 17.41
C SER A 13 -37.92 -25.33 17.87
N GLU A 14 -38.12 -24.68 19.02
CA GLU A 14 -38.16 -25.13 20.43
C GLU A 14 -36.88 -25.89 20.86
N ASN A 15 -36.22 -25.64 22.01
CA ASN A 15 -36.42 -24.69 23.12
C ASN A 15 -34.99 -24.25 23.66
N THR A 16 -34.66 -23.75 24.86
CA THR A 16 -35.32 -23.66 26.19
C THR A 16 -34.72 -22.55 27.08
N ASN A 17 -35.51 -22.08 28.05
CA ASN A 17 -35.26 -21.68 29.47
C ASN A 17 -33.89 -22.01 30.14
N ALA A 18 -33.51 -21.50 31.34
CA ALA A 18 -33.86 -20.28 32.12
C ALA A 18 -33.08 -20.25 33.48
N ALA A 19 -32.96 -19.08 34.14
CA ALA A 19 -32.74 -18.86 35.58
C ALA A 19 -33.05 -17.37 35.92
N GLN A 20 -33.94 -16.96 36.85
CA GLN A 20 -34.00 -17.14 38.32
C GLN A 20 -32.99 -16.30 39.12
N ALA A 21 -33.28 -15.69 40.28
CA ALA A 21 -34.53 -15.29 41.00
C ALA A 21 -34.12 -14.33 42.19
N GLN A 22 -34.93 -13.80 43.13
CA GLN A 22 -36.38 -13.87 43.45
C GLN A 22 -36.80 -12.70 44.39
N GLY A 23 -38.05 -12.21 44.30
CA GLY A 23 -38.78 -11.52 45.40
C GLY A 23 -38.42 -10.05 45.72
N ASP A 24 -39.18 -9.33 46.56
CA ASP A 24 -40.56 -9.55 47.06
C ASP A 24 -41.14 -8.23 47.64
N GLY A 25 -42.46 -8.16 47.84
CA GLY A 25 -43.10 -7.24 48.78
C GLY A 25 -43.60 -5.89 48.22
N GLY A 26 -44.83 -5.53 48.59
CA GLY A 26 -45.41 -4.19 48.39
C GLY A 26 -46.69 -4.03 49.21
N GLN A 27 -47.15 -2.79 49.45
CA GLN A 27 -48.46 -2.50 50.06
C GLN A 27 -48.88 -1.02 49.85
N THR A 28 -50.19 -0.83 49.58
CA THR A 28 -51.11 0.29 49.99
C THR A 28 -50.72 1.78 49.84
N SER A 29 -51.65 2.76 49.71
CA SER A 29 -53.06 2.84 49.25
C SER A 29 -53.50 4.33 49.15
N GLN A 30 -54.74 4.58 48.69
CA GLN A 30 -55.57 5.80 48.89
C GLN A 30 -55.44 6.99 47.90
N SER A 31 -56.39 7.04 46.97
CA SER A 31 -57.10 8.26 46.51
C SER A 31 -58.20 8.64 47.55
N PRO A 32 -58.93 9.80 47.52
CA PRO A 32 -59.47 10.57 46.37
C PRO A 32 -59.41 12.12 46.59
N PRO A 33 -60.20 13.01 45.94
CA PRO A 33 -61.09 12.88 44.77
C PRO A 33 -60.72 13.80 43.57
N ALA A 34 -61.49 13.70 42.48
CA ALA A 34 -61.28 14.47 41.26
C ALA A 34 -62.14 15.75 41.19
N GLN A 35 -61.61 16.80 40.56
CA GLN A 35 -62.38 17.99 40.15
C GLN A 35 -61.81 18.59 38.84
N ASN A 36 -62.52 18.36 37.74
CA ASN A 36 -62.54 19.26 36.57
C ASN A 36 -63.63 20.32 36.82
N PRO A 37 -63.67 21.50 36.17
CA PRO A 37 -63.07 21.87 34.86
C PRO A 37 -62.24 23.18 34.93
N PRO A 38 -61.85 23.84 33.80
CA PRO A 38 -61.95 23.47 32.39
C PRO A 38 -60.61 23.36 31.66
N ALA A 39 -60.65 22.89 30.41
CA ALA A 39 -59.51 22.90 29.51
C ALA A 39 -59.16 24.33 29.08
N ALA A 40 -58.33 25.02 29.85
CA ALA A 40 -57.62 26.19 29.36
C ALA A 40 -56.77 25.76 28.15
N GLN A 41 -56.98 26.41 27.00
CA GLN A 41 -56.17 26.16 25.81
C GLN A 41 -54.70 26.46 26.15
N HIS A 42 -53.88 25.42 26.28
CA HIS A 42 -52.44 25.55 26.50
C HIS A 42 -51.82 26.20 25.26
N SER A 43 -51.80 27.53 25.29
CA SER A 43 -51.36 28.36 24.18
C SER A 43 -50.00 27.90 23.70
N PHE A 44 -49.86 27.68 22.39
CA PHE A 44 -48.59 27.28 21.78
C PHE A 44 -47.45 28.22 22.22
N TRP A 45 -47.78 29.49 22.44
CA TRP A 45 -46.95 30.53 23.05
C TRP A 45 -46.42 30.25 24.47
N SER A 46 -47.18 29.65 25.38
CA SER A 46 -46.69 29.33 26.74
C SER A 46 -45.76 28.11 26.73
N ILE A 47 -46.06 27.13 25.88
CA ILE A 47 -45.18 25.97 25.64
C ILE A 47 -43.87 26.45 24.99
N LEU A 48 -43.95 27.29 23.95
CA LEU A 48 -42.80 27.87 23.27
C LEU A 48 -41.96 28.75 24.20
N LYS A 49 -42.56 29.59 25.06
CA LYS A 49 -41.85 30.33 26.11
C LYS A 49 -41.13 29.39 27.09
N GLY A 50 -41.75 28.28 27.48
CA GLY A 50 -41.11 27.26 28.32
C GLY A 50 -39.91 26.58 27.66
N ILE A 51 -40.00 26.28 26.36
CA ILE A 51 -38.90 25.71 25.56
C ILE A 51 -37.77 26.74 25.40
N ILE A 52 -38.06 27.98 25.04
CA ILE A 52 -37.07 29.05 24.89
C ILE A 52 -36.36 29.33 26.22
N LEU A 53 -37.10 29.43 27.33
CA LEU A 53 -36.51 29.63 28.65
C LEU A 53 -35.58 28.48 29.06
N ARG A 54 -35.97 27.23 28.80
CA ARG A 54 -35.10 26.05 29.02
C ARG A 54 -33.88 26.07 28.09
N ALA A 55 -34.03 26.44 26.83
CA ALA A 55 -32.91 26.55 25.88
C ALA A 55 -31.90 27.63 26.30
N VAL A 56 -32.37 28.78 26.79
CA VAL A 56 -31.50 29.86 27.33
C VAL A 56 -30.80 29.38 28.61
N ILE A 57 -31.50 28.71 29.53
CA ILE A 57 -30.88 28.16 30.75
C ILE A 57 -29.82 27.10 30.39
N ILE A 58 -30.10 26.20 29.46
CA ILE A 58 -29.13 25.20 28.96
C ILE A 58 -27.96 25.87 28.24
N TYR A 59 -28.18 26.94 27.48
CA TYR A 59 -27.12 27.73 26.87
C TYR A 59 -26.21 28.38 27.93
N PHE A 60 -26.77 29.02 28.96
CA PHE A 60 -25.97 29.59 30.04
C PHE A 60 -25.21 28.52 30.85
N ILE A 61 -25.85 27.40 31.19
CA ILE A 61 -25.18 26.27 31.87
C ILE A 61 -24.04 25.73 31.00
N THR A 62 -24.30 25.40 29.73
CA THR A 62 -23.24 24.89 28.84
C THR A 62 -22.16 25.95 28.55
N SER A 63 -22.47 27.24 28.56
CA SER A 63 -21.47 28.32 28.45
C SER A 63 -20.59 28.48 29.70
N PHE A 64 -21.13 28.25 30.90
CA PHE A 64 -20.35 28.31 32.15
C PHE A 64 -19.56 27.00 32.43
N PHE A 65 -20.06 25.85 31.96
CA PHE A 65 -19.35 24.57 32.06
C PHE A 65 -18.38 24.30 30.88
N ARG A 66 -18.52 25.00 29.74
CA ARG A 66 -17.48 25.07 28.69
C ARG A 66 -16.31 25.94 29.13
N ARG A 67 -15.54 25.45 30.10
CA ARG A 67 -14.13 25.84 30.20
C ARG A 67 -13.44 25.45 28.88
N PRO A 68 -12.58 26.30 28.28
CA PRO A 68 -11.66 25.80 27.27
C PRO A 68 -10.81 24.69 27.92
N GLN A 69 -10.54 23.61 27.18
CA GLN A 69 -9.50 22.67 27.59
C GLN A 69 -8.14 23.34 27.41
N THR A 70 -7.73 24.12 28.41
CA THR A 70 -6.31 24.43 28.62
C THR A 70 -5.59 23.09 28.75
N ALA A 71 -4.79 22.74 27.76
CA ALA A 71 -4.09 21.47 27.72
C ALA A 71 -3.31 21.26 29.02
N THR A 72 -3.59 20.18 29.74
CA THR A 72 -2.95 19.88 31.01
C THR A 72 -1.46 19.73 30.77
N PRO A 73 -0.58 20.56 31.38
CA PRO A 73 0.86 20.35 31.29
C PRO A 73 1.20 19.12 32.13
N ASN A 74 1.14 17.95 31.49
CA ASN A 74 1.36 16.68 32.16
C ASN A 74 2.86 16.50 32.34
N THR A 75 3.39 17.00 33.47
CA THR A 75 4.83 17.07 33.77
C THR A 75 5.42 15.69 34.05
N GLN A 76 5.54 14.88 33.00
CA GLN A 76 6.17 13.57 33.02
C GLN A 76 7.19 13.49 31.87
N SER A 77 8.47 13.44 32.25
CA SER A 77 9.62 13.01 31.43
C SER A 77 9.68 13.48 29.96
N GLY A 78 10.16 14.71 29.74
CA GLY A 78 11.12 15.01 28.65
C GLY A 78 10.66 14.86 27.19
N ALA A 79 9.38 14.63 26.91
CA ALA A 79 8.89 14.53 25.54
C ALA A 79 8.97 15.89 24.81
N MET A 80 9.88 16.02 23.85
CA MET A 80 9.86 17.14 22.91
C MET A 80 8.54 17.13 22.11
N PRO A 81 7.96 18.31 21.78
CA PRO A 81 6.74 18.38 20.98
C PRO A 81 6.98 17.68 19.65
N THR A 82 6.26 16.59 19.40
CA THR A 82 6.52 15.70 18.27
C THR A 82 6.02 16.35 17.00
N LYS A 83 6.93 16.96 16.22
CA LYS A 83 6.60 17.65 14.97
C LYS A 83 5.83 16.68 14.07
N THR A 84 4.64 17.11 13.64
CA THR A 84 3.93 16.42 12.56
C THR A 84 4.62 16.73 11.23
N SER A 85 5.10 15.68 10.57
CA SER A 85 5.76 15.71 9.28
C SER A 85 4.73 15.83 8.16
N GLN A 86 5.06 16.60 7.12
CA GLN A 86 4.27 16.69 5.89
C GLN A 86 5.04 16.10 4.71
N ASN A 87 4.35 15.87 3.59
CA ASN A 87 5.02 15.46 2.36
C ASN A 87 5.82 16.64 1.79
N LEU A 88 7.08 16.39 1.47
CA LEU A 88 7.96 17.39 0.89
C LEU A 88 7.56 17.78 -0.55
N PHE A 89 6.79 16.95 -1.24
CA PHE A 89 6.12 17.33 -2.50
C PHE A 89 4.64 17.54 -2.22
N GLN A 90 4.11 18.68 -2.66
CA GLN A 90 2.70 19.03 -2.55
C GLN A 90 1.98 18.65 -3.85
N ASN A 91 0.68 18.39 -3.83
CA ASN A 91 -0.10 18.16 -5.06
C ASN A 91 0.13 19.31 -6.06
N GLY A 92 0.32 18.99 -7.34
CA GLY A 92 0.71 19.94 -8.38
C GLY A 92 2.22 20.19 -8.51
N THR A 93 3.07 19.56 -7.69
CA THR A 93 4.54 19.68 -7.85
C THR A 93 4.98 19.01 -9.14
N ILE A 94 5.55 19.78 -10.08
CA ILE A 94 6.15 19.24 -11.31
C ILE A 94 7.47 18.55 -10.96
N MET A 95 7.62 17.32 -11.42
CA MET A 95 8.75 16.43 -11.12
C MET A 95 9.21 15.66 -12.35
N ASP A 96 10.49 15.31 -12.37
CA ASP A 96 11.12 14.51 -13.40
C ASP A 96 11.52 13.13 -12.82
N LEU A 97 11.23 12.07 -13.55
CA LEU A 97 11.59 10.69 -13.23
C LEU A 97 12.83 10.28 -14.02
N TYR A 98 13.81 9.71 -13.32
CA TYR A 98 15.00 9.11 -13.90
C TYR A 98 15.11 7.66 -13.42
N VAL A 99 15.36 6.73 -14.33
CA VAL A 99 15.57 5.32 -14.00
C VAL A 99 16.90 4.85 -14.58
N TYR A 100 17.81 4.50 -13.68
CA TYR A 100 19.12 3.97 -14.03
C TYR A 100 19.16 2.45 -13.81
N LEU A 101 19.93 1.75 -14.64
CA LEU A 101 20.25 0.34 -14.46
C LEU A 101 21.75 0.18 -14.27
N SER A 102 22.18 -0.35 -13.12
CA SER A 102 23.60 -0.62 -12.89
C SER A 102 23.82 -1.86 -12.04
N GLU A 103 25.05 -2.38 -12.06
CA GLU A 103 25.40 -3.61 -11.34
C GLU A 103 25.66 -3.38 -9.84
N GLU A 104 25.95 -2.12 -9.47
CA GLU A 104 26.22 -1.66 -8.11
C GLU A 104 24.91 -1.41 -7.32
N GLN A 105 24.93 -1.65 -6.00
CA GLN A 105 23.77 -1.37 -5.12
C GLN A 105 23.48 0.13 -4.94
N LYS A 106 24.49 0.99 -5.17
CA LYS A 106 24.38 2.45 -5.05
C LYS A 106 24.28 3.08 -6.44
N PRO A 107 23.36 4.04 -6.67
CA PRO A 107 23.29 4.73 -7.95
C PRO A 107 24.59 5.50 -8.22
N SER A 108 25.20 5.23 -9.37
CA SER A 108 26.39 5.92 -9.87
C SER A 108 26.06 7.21 -10.65
N PHE A 109 24.80 7.39 -11.05
CA PHE A 109 24.27 8.56 -11.76
C PHE A 109 25.01 8.92 -13.06
N LYS A 110 25.61 7.92 -13.73
CA LYS A 110 26.19 8.08 -15.08
C LYS A 110 25.08 8.25 -16.11
N GLU A 111 25.40 8.89 -17.23
CA GLU A 111 24.47 9.01 -18.37
C GLU A 111 24.34 7.67 -19.09
N ASP A 112 25.44 6.91 -19.25
CA ASP A 112 25.47 5.57 -19.85
C ASP A 112 24.55 4.54 -19.20
N SER A 113 24.17 4.73 -17.93
CA SER A 113 23.29 3.82 -17.17
C SER A 113 21.83 4.28 -17.11
N LEU A 114 21.48 5.43 -17.70
CA LEU A 114 20.13 5.98 -17.71
C LEU A 114 19.26 5.28 -18.77
N ILE A 115 18.43 4.32 -18.35
CA ILE A 115 17.54 3.58 -19.28
C ILE A 115 16.22 4.31 -19.55
N TRP A 116 15.78 5.20 -18.66
CA TRP A 116 14.55 5.98 -18.83
C TRP A 116 14.66 7.37 -18.20
N PHE A 117 14.21 8.38 -18.93
CA PHE A 117 13.93 9.72 -18.43
C PHE A 117 12.51 10.10 -18.84
N GLN A 118 11.70 10.50 -17.86
CA GLN A 118 10.33 10.99 -18.08
C GLN A 118 10.16 12.35 -17.36
N PRO A 119 10.27 13.46 -18.09
CA PRO A 119 10.09 14.79 -17.52
C PRO A 119 8.61 15.16 -17.33
N ASN A 120 8.39 16.27 -16.61
CA ASN A 120 7.12 16.99 -16.53
C ASN A 120 5.93 16.17 -15.97
N ILE A 121 6.19 15.19 -15.11
CA ILE A 121 5.13 14.47 -14.39
C ILE A 121 4.60 15.42 -13.30
N ILE A 122 3.29 15.51 -13.11
CA ILE A 122 2.69 16.31 -12.06
C ILE A 122 2.37 15.40 -10.86
N TYR A 123 2.89 15.74 -9.67
CA TYR A 123 2.63 14.96 -8.45
C TYR A 123 1.15 15.07 -8.05
N GLY A 124 0.45 13.93 -8.02
CA GLY A 124 -0.98 13.86 -7.72
C GLY A 124 -1.92 14.06 -8.92
N ASP A 125 -1.41 14.06 -10.15
CA ASP A 125 -2.21 14.11 -11.39
C ASP A 125 -2.56 12.72 -11.93
N TRP A 126 -3.85 12.40 -11.90
CA TRP A 126 -4.43 11.12 -12.35
C TRP A 126 -4.73 11.06 -13.86
N TYR A 127 -4.57 12.18 -14.58
CA TYR A 127 -4.94 12.33 -15.99
C TYR A 127 -3.74 12.58 -16.92
N GLY A 128 -2.52 12.44 -16.41
CA GLY A 128 -1.31 12.46 -17.21
C GLY A 128 -1.15 11.21 -18.09
N GLY A 129 -0.03 11.14 -18.81
CA GLY A 129 0.29 10.01 -19.69
C GLY A 129 -0.37 10.09 -21.08
N PRO A 130 0.06 9.29 -22.06
CA PRO A 130 -0.44 9.37 -23.43
C PRO A 130 -1.94 9.07 -23.59
N ASN A 131 -2.54 8.30 -22.66
CA ASN A 131 -3.94 7.89 -22.72
C ASN A 131 -4.85 8.67 -21.76
N GLY A 132 -4.31 9.57 -20.93
CA GLY A 132 -5.06 10.25 -19.86
C GLY A 132 -5.38 9.39 -18.63
N ASP A 133 -4.54 8.38 -18.37
CA ASP A 133 -4.71 7.31 -17.37
C ASP A 133 -3.62 7.32 -16.27
N GLY A 134 -2.87 8.42 -16.15
CA GLY A 134 -1.74 8.55 -15.22
C GLY A 134 -0.57 7.63 -15.54
N THR A 135 -0.53 7.02 -16.74
CA THR A 135 0.39 5.91 -17.06
C THR A 135 1.39 6.25 -18.16
N TYR A 136 2.64 5.85 -17.93
CA TYR A 136 3.76 6.11 -18.84
C TYR A 136 4.60 4.85 -19.03
N THR A 137 4.56 4.25 -20.21
CA THR A 137 5.24 2.98 -20.52
C THR A 137 6.54 3.18 -21.29
N LEU A 138 7.62 2.52 -20.86
CA LEU A 138 8.84 2.34 -21.66
C LEU A 138 9.05 0.86 -21.99
N GLU A 139 9.14 0.55 -23.28
CA GLU A 139 9.75 -0.68 -23.78
C GLU A 139 11.19 -0.38 -24.21
N THR A 140 12.15 -1.18 -23.74
CA THR A 140 13.56 -1.03 -24.13
C THR A 140 14.32 -2.36 -24.08
N LYS A 141 15.46 -2.39 -24.77
CA LYS A 141 16.43 -3.49 -24.73
C LYS A 141 17.68 -3.04 -23.97
N ILE A 142 18.28 -3.98 -23.24
CA ILE A 142 19.49 -3.78 -22.46
C ILE A 142 20.51 -4.82 -22.92
N ASP A 143 21.66 -4.38 -23.43
CA ASP A 143 22.76 -5.30 -23.76
C ASP A 143 23.35 -5.90 -22.47
N THR A 144 23.56 -7.21 -22.43
CA THR A 144 24.15 -7.86 -21.26
C THR A 144 25.65 -7.59 -21.18
N THR A 145 26.12 -7.10 -20.03
CA THR A 145 27.55 -7.11 -19.73
C THR A 145 28.05 -8.54 -19.47
N GLU A 146 29.34 -8.78 -19.71
CA GLU A 146 30.03 -10.04 -19.36
C GLU A 146 29.86 -10.38 -17.86
N ASN A 147 29.75 -9.36 -17.00
CA ASN A 147 29.48 -9.52 -15.57
C ASN A 147 28.04 -9.98 -15.27
N MET A 148 27.03 -9.44 -15.97
CA MET A 148 25.63 -9.89 -15.82
C MET A 148 25.48 -11.37 -16.18
N GLN A 149 26.17 -11.81 -17.24
CA GLN A 149 26.24 -13.22 -17.63
C GLN A 149 26.94 -14.07 -16.57
N ARG A 150 27.99 -13.53 -15.92
CA ARG A 150 28.69 -14.13 -14.77
C ARG A 150 28.02 -13.86 -13.41
N ASN A 151 26.69 -13.85 -13.38
CA ASN A 151 25.87 -13.77 -12.16
C ASN A 151 26.01 -12.49 -11.31
N SER A 152 26.44 -11.35 -11.86
CA SER A 152 26.45 -10.09 -11.10
C SER A 152 25.05 -9.67 -10.63
N SER A 153 24.98 -8.76 -9.65
CA SER A 153 23.70 -8.20 -9.23
C SER A 153 23.24 -7.14 -10.23
N ILE A 154 21.95 -7.07 -10.54
CA ILE A 154 21.40 -6.03 -11.41
C ILE A 154 20.43 -5.18 -10.58
N TRP A 155 20.71 -3.89 -10.46
CA TRP A 155 19.93 -2.94 -9.67
C TRP A 155 19.25 -1.91 -10.56
N LEU A 156 17.97 -1.69 -10.29
CA LEU A 156 17.19 -0.57 -10.79
C LEU A 156 17.28 0.55 -9.74
N HIS A 157 17.74 1.73 -10.15
CA HIS A 157 17.73 2.93 -9.31
C HIS A 157 16.71 3.89 -9.87
N THR A 158 15.59 4.00 -9.19
CA THR A 158 14.50 4.91 -9.57
C THR A 158 14.64 6.18 -8.75
N CYS A 159 14.67 7.32 -9.44
CA CYS A 159 14.87 8.65 -8.88
C CYS A 159 13.72 9.58 -9.30
N VAL A 160 13.12 10.27 -8.34
CA VAL A 160 12.09 11.30 -8.58
C VAL A 160 12.58 12.60 -7.97
N VAL A 161 12.70 13.63 -8.80
CA VAL A 161 13.25 14.94 -8.42
C VAL A 161 12.33 16.06 -8.88
N ARG A 162 12.34 17.21 -8.19
CA ARG A 162 11.62 18.41 -8.65
C ARG A 162 12.12 18.83 -10.03
N HIS A 163 11.22 19.34 -10.87
CA HIS A 163 11.53 19.62 -12.27
C HIS A 163 12.77 20.50 -12.46
N GLY A 164 13.63 20.13 -13.42
CA GLY A 164 14.88 20.84 -13.72
C GLY A 164 15.99 20.64 -12.68
N LYS A 165 15.90 19.62 -11.82
CA LYS A 165 16.99 19.17 -10.93
C LYS A 165 17.58 17.87 -11.45
N SER A 166 18.90 17.69 -11.29
CA SER A 166 19.58 16.43 -11.65
C SER A 166 19.76 15.52 -10.44
N PRO A 167 19.49 14.20 -10.56
CA PRO A 167 19.78 13.20 -9.53
C PRO A 167 21.24 13.20 -9.02
N ALA A 168 22.20 13.52 -9.89
CA ALA A 168 23.62 13.61 -9.54
C ALA A 168 23.93 14.66 -8.45
N SER A 169 23.01 15.61 -8.20
CA SER A 169 23.13 16.58 -7.11
C SER A 169 23.22 15.93 -5.72
N ARG A 170 22.69 14.70 -5.54
CA ARG A 170 22.78 13.92 -4.28
C ARG A 170 24.23 13.68 -3.84
N ILE A 171 25.15 13.48 -4.79
CA ILE A 171 26.53 13.06 -4.53
C ILE A 171 27.31 14.11 -3.70
N LYS A 172 26.88 15.38 -3.74
CA LYS A 172 27.56 16.54 -3.11
C LYS A 172 27.40 16.62 -1.57
N LYS A 173 27.64 15.52 -0.86
CA LYS A 173 27.76 15.41 0.62
C LYS A 173 26.62 16.04 1.45
N ARG A 174 25.42 16.27 0.89
CA ARG A 174 24.29 16.82 1.65
C ARG A 174 23.66 15.72 2.50
N LEU A 175 23.43 16.01 3.78
CA LEU A 175 22.72 15.13 4.72
C LEU A 175 21.22 14.99 4.36
N ALA A 176 20.66 16.04 3.78
CA ALA A 176 19.27 16.14 3.31
C ALA A 176 19.22 16.23 1.79
N TRP A 177 18.27 15.53 1.17
CA TRP A 177 17.94 15.72 -0.25
C TRP A 177 16.54 16.30 -0.40
N HIS A 178 16.44 17.63 -0.25
CA HIS A 178 15.16 18.32 -0.35
C HIS A 178 14.57 18.39 -1.77
N ASP A 179 15.42 18.23 -2.80
CA ASP A 179 15.03 18.28 -4.21
C ASP A 179 14.43 16.95 -4.73
N GLY A 180 14.47 15.84 -3.99
CA GLY A 180 13.93 14.55 -4.45
C GLY A 180 14.37 13.30 -3.68
N ILE A 181 13.96 12.14 -4.17
CA ILE A 181 14.21 10.80 -3.59
C ILE A 181 14.79 9.86 -4.66
N CYS A 182 15.62 8.89 -4.26
CA CYS A 182 15.81 7.67 -5.07
C CYS A 182 15.81 6.41 -4.21
N LYS A 183 15.12 5.36 -4.69
CA LYS A 183 15.12 3.99 -4.15
C LYS A 183 15.90 3.06 -5.09
N SER A 184 16.67 2.12 -4.53
CA SER A 184 17.35 1.05 -5.26
C SER A 184 16.61 -0.28 -5.05
N LYS A 185 16.34 -1.05 -6.12
CA LYS A 185 15.81 -2.42 -6.03
C LYS A 185 16.60 -3.38 -6.91
N ARG A 186 16.98 -4.55 -6.37
CA ARG A 186 17.62 -5.60 -7.17
C ARG A 186 16.57 -6.28 -8.05
N MET A 187 16.81 -6.25 -9.36
CA MET A 187 15.94 -6.85 -10.38
C MET A 187 16.09 -8.37 -10.44
N ASN A 188 17.34 -8.86 -10.41
CA ASN A 188 17.62 -10.28 -10.58
C ASN A 188 17.37 -11.10 -9.30
N LYS A 189 16.85 -12.32 -9.50
CA LYS A 189 16.62 -13.31 -8.44
C LYS A 189 17.53 -14.51 -8.66
N TYR A 190 18.46 -14.73 -7.73
CA TYR A 190 19.33 -15.90 -7.72
C TYR A 190 18.54 -17.16 -7.37
N LYS A 191 18.50 -18.14 -8.28
CA LYS A 191 17.92 -19.47 -8.02
C LYS A 191 19.07 -20.49 -7.94
N LYS A 192 18.95 -21.47 -7.04
CA LYS A 192 19.86 -22.63 -6.98
C LYS A 192 19.34 -23.70 -7.93
N LEU A 193 20.05 -23.95 -9.03
CA LEU A 193 19.82 -25.09 -9.89
C LEU A 193 20.53 -26.31 -9.28
N ARG A 194 19.79 -27.42 -9.10
CA ARG A 194 20.34 -28.66 -8.54
C ARG A 194 20.35 -29.74 -9.62
N TYR A 195 21.53 -30.07 -10.10
CA TYR A 195 21.71 -31.23 -10.98
C TYR A 195 21.55 -32.52 -10.17
N GLN A 196 20.91 -33.52 -10.76
CA GLN A 196 20.75 -34.86 -10.17
C GLN A 196 20.97 -35.91 -11.24
N ARG A 197 21.91 -36.83 -11.00
CA ARG A 197 22.14 -38.00 -11.86
C ARG A 197 20.98 -38.99 -11.71
N THR A 198 19.87 -38.70 -12.40
CA THR A 198 18.70 -39.57 -12.49
C THR A 198 18.87 -40.54 -13.66
N HIS A 199 18.52 -41.81 -13.44
CA HIS A 199 18.66 -42.89 -14.40
C HIS A 199 17.27 -43.49 -14.67
N ASN A 200 16.89 -43.67 -15.93
CA ASN A 200 15.58 -44.25 -16.23
C ASN A 200 15.58 -45.74 -15.89
N LEU A 201 14.82 -46.13 -14.85
CA LEU A 201 14.72 -47.51 -14.39
C LEU A 201 14.04 -48.45 -15.41
N LEU A 202 13.35 -47.91 -16.43
CA LEU A 202 12.65 -48.70 -17.45
C LEU A 202 13.43 -48.87 -18.76
N THR A 203 14.31 -47.93 -19.12
CA THR A 203 15.06 -48.00 -20.40
C THR A 203 16.58 -48.16 -20.23
N GLY A 204 17.12 -47.95 -19.02
CA GLY A 204 18.57 -47.98 -18.80
C GLY A 204 19.32 -46.74 -19.30
N GLU A 205 18.62 -45.78 -19.90
CA GLU A 205 19.21 -44.58 -20.51
C GLU A 205 18.98 -43.34 -19.63
N THR A 206 19.96 -42.46 -19.58
CA THR A 206 19.86 -41.17 -18.88
C THR A 206 19.40 -40.10 -19.86
N ALA A 207 18.22 -39.53 -19.64
CA ALA A 207 17.63 -38.50 -20.52
C ALA A 207 18.14 -37.07 -20.27
N ALA A 208 19.11 -36.89 -19.36
CA ALA A 208 19.80 -35.62 -19.12
C ALA A 208 21.01 -35.45 -20.05
N SER A 209 21.46 -34.22 -20.31
CA SER A 209 22.63 -33.99 -21.17
C SER A 209 23.89 -34.61 -20.54
N ALA A 210 24.82 -35.08 -21.38
CA ALA A 210 26.15 -35.51 -20.93
C ALA A 210 26.91 -34.38 -20.20
N GLU A 211 26.55 -33.13 -20.46
CA GLU A 211 27.05 -31.95 -19.75
C GLU A 211 26.42 -31.80 -18.35
N ASP A 212 25.11 -32.02 -18.22
CA ASP A 212 24.40 -32.00 -16.93
C ASP A 212 24.87 -33.11 -15.99
N ILE A 213 25.23 -34.28 -16.54
CA ILE A 213 25.77 -35.41 -15.76
C ILE A 213 27.15 -35.04 -15.18
N LYS A 214 28.03 -34.43 -15.98
CA LYS A 214 29.33 -33.94 -15.49
C LYS A 214 29.16 -32.84 -14.45
N LYS A 215 28.27 -31.86 -14.70
CA LYS A 215 27.91 -30.83 -13.72
C LYS A 215 27.35 -31.44 -12.42
N ALA A 216 26.58 -32.52 -12.48
CA ALA A 216 26.08 -33.21 -11.27
C ALA A 216 27.20 -33.84 -10.43
N GLU A 217 28.32 -34.22 -11.04
CA GLU A 217 29.47 -34.86 -10.39
C GLU A 217 30.50 -33.84 -9.88
N GLU A 218 30.73 -32.76 -10.64
CA GLU A 218 31.65 -31.67 -10.26
C GLU A 218 31.01 -30.61 -9.34
N SER A 219 29.77 -30.21 -9.62
CA SER A 219 29.11 -29.06 -8.97
C SER A 219 27.57 -29.24 -8.90
N PRO A 220 27.06 -30.13 -8.02
CA PRO A 220 25.63 -30.47 -7.96
C PRO A 220 24.68 -29.31 -7.57
N LEU A 221 25.21 -28.12 -7.26
CA LEU A 221 24.44 -26.89 -6.99
C LEU A 221 25.09 -25.70 -7.71
N GLU A 222 24.48 -25.27 -8.82
CA GLU A 222 24.86 -24.05 -9.55
C GLU A 222 23.93 -22.89 -9.15
N ILE A 223 24.45 -21.69 -8.99
CA ILE A 223 23.64 -20.49 -8.69
C ILE A 223 23.47 -19.71 -9.98
N LEU A 224 22.23 -19.55 -10.44
CA LEU A 224 21.91 -18.82 -11.65
C LEU A 224 21.09 -17.56 -11.36
N SER A 225 21.61 -16.43 -11.81
CA SER A 225 20.91 -15.16 -11.95
C SER A 225 19.72 -15.35 -12.89
N HIS A 226 18.55 -14.82 -12.51
CA HIS A 226 17.38 -14.80 -13.37
C HIS A 226 16.82 -13.39 -13.50
N TRP A 227 16.50 -13.00 -14.74
CA TRP A 227 15.85 -11.75 -15.11
C TRP A 227 14.33 -11.87 -15.13
N HIS A 228 13.63 -10.73 -15.07
CA HIS A 228 12.20 -10.62 -15.39
C HIS A 228 11.96 -9.28 -16.11
N PRO A 229 11.26 -9.27 -17.26
CA PRO A 229 11.21 -8.09 -18.13
C PRO A 229 10.31 -6.96 -17.61
N ASN A 230 9.28 -7.28 -16.82
CA ASN A 230 8.34 -6.31 -16.28
C ASN A 230 8.71 -5.87 -14.86
N MET A 231 8.62 -4.55 -14.60
CA MET A 231 8.71 -3.95 -13.27
C MET A 231 7.82 -2.70 -13.23
N THR A 232 7.04 -2.51 -12.15
CA THR A 232 6.25 -1.28 -11.99
C THR A 232 7.01 -0.27 -11.14
N ILE A 233 6.97 1.00 -11.53
CA ILE A 233 7.29 2.13 -10.65
C ILE A 233 5.97 2.82 -10.34
N ASN A 234 5.66 2.98 -9.06
CA ASN A 234 4.48 3.71 -8.60
C ASN A 234 4.98 4.90 -7.78
N ILE A 235 4.50 6.10 -8.12
CA ILE A 235 4.66 7.28 -7.28
C ILE A 235 3.33 7.44 -6.55
N ILE A 236 3.38 7.46 -5.22
CA ILE A 236 2.18 7.46 -4.39
C ILE A 236 1.96 8.89 -3.91
N ASP A 237 0.79 9.46 -4.24
CA ASP A 237 0.29 10.67 -3.59
C ASP A 237 -0.22 10.29 -2.19
N ASP A 238 0.45 10.82 -1.17
CA ASP A 238 0.05 10.78 0.22
C ASP A 238 0.31 12.15 0.86
N HIS A 239 -0.70 12.68 1.54
CA HIS A 239 -0.65 13.92 2.31
C HIS A 239 -1.05 13.68 3.78
N THR A 240 -1.00 12.43 4.23
CA THR A 240 -1.25 12.06 5.64
C THR A 240 -0.17 12.67 6.52
N ALA A 241 -0.58 13.34 7.59
CA ALA A 241 0.32 14.06 8.48
C ALA A 241 1.00 13.10 9.48
N TRP A 242 2.09 12.47 9.04
CA TRP A 242 2.81 11.44 9.81
C TRP A 242 3.63 12.02 10.97
N VAL A 243 4.04 11.14 11.89
CA VAL A 243 4.99 11.45 12.96
C VAL A 243 6.07 10.37 12.94
N GLN A 244 7.34 10.77 13.03
CA GLN A 244 8.47 9.84 12.97
C GLN A 244 8.37 8.77 14.07
N GLY A 245 8.63 7.51 13.71
CA GLY A 245 8.48 6.35 14.60
C GLY A 245 7.03 5.94 14.94
N HIS A 246 6.02 6.67 14.46
CA HIS A 246 4.59 6.38 14.66
C HIS A 246 3.86 5.97 13.37
N VAL A 247 4.59 5.83 12.26
CA VAL A 247 4.06 5.26 11.02
C VAL A 247 3.73 3.78 11.26
N PRO A 248 2.51 3.30 10.96
CA PRO A 248 2.10 1.94 11.28
C PRO A 248 2.77 0.90 10.35
N PRO A 249 3.48 -0.13 10.88
CA PRO A 249 4.12 -1.12 10.02
C PRO A 249 3.13 -1.96 9.23
N PRO A 250 3.37 -2.21 7.92
CA PRO A 250 4.64 -2.05 7.19
C PRO A 250 4.81 -0.75 6.36
N LEU A 251 4.05 0.32 6.63
CA LEU A 251 4.19 1.57 5.85
C LEU A 251 5.51 2.31 6.14
N ASP A 252 6.09 2.05 7.32
CA ASP A 252 7.38 2.56 7.78
C ASP A 252 8.56 2.16 6.88
N GLU A 253 8.50 1.01 6.20
CA GLU A 253 9.51 0.60 5.20
C GLU A 253 9.56 1.55 3.97
N PHE A 254 8.47 2.25 3.68
CA PHE A 254 8.32 3.07 2.48
C PHE A 254 8.49 4.57 2.74
N VAL A 255 8.04 5.06 3.91
CA VAL A 255 8.10 6.48 4.32
C VAL A 255 9.49 6.86 4.85
N GLU A 256 10.31 7.49 4.01
CA GLU A 256 11.60 8.07 4.42
C GLU A 256 11.42 9.49 4.97
N PHE A 257 11.93 9.77 6.17
CA PHE A 257 11.94 11.11 6.77
C PHE A 257 13.27 11.82 6.49
N ASP A 258 13.22 13.07 6.06
CA ASP A 258 14.39 13.90 5.85
C ASP A 258 14.96 14.39 7.20
N PRO A 259 16.24 14.12 7.52
CA PRO A 259 16.82 14.39 8.84
C PRO A 259 17.06 15.88 9.17
N VAL A 260 16.80 16.81 8.24
CA VAL A 260 17.01 18.25 8.46
C VAL A 260 15.68 19.00 8.60
N SER A 261 14.71 18.75 7.72
CA SER A 261 13.37 19.33 7.82
C SER A 261 12.47 18.59 8.81
N GLY A 262 12.68 17.28 9.01
CA GLY A 262 11.75 16.42 9.73
C GLY A 262 10.44 16.19 8.97
N ASP A 263 10.39 16.49 7.68
CA ASP A 263 9.29 16.18 6.76
C ASP A 263 9.59 14.89 5.99
N TYR A 264 8.57 14.25 5.40
CA TYR A 264 8.76 12.97 4.71
C TYR A 264 8.88 13.13 3.18
N LEU A 265 9.69 12.29 2.57
CA LEU A 265 9.93 12.26 1.13
C LEU A 265 8.76 11.59 0.40
N PRO A 266 8.54 11.90 -0.89
CA PRO A 266 7.49 11.28 -1.69
C PRO A 266 7.64 9.76 -1.74
N ILE A 267 6.54 9.04 -1.53
CA ILE A 267 6.59 7.58 -1.41
C ILE A 267 6.74 6.95 -2.80
N LEU A 268 7.94 6.41 -3.05
CA LEU A 268 8.33 5.76 -4.30
C LEU A 268 8.33 4.23 -4.14
N TYR A 269 7.37 3.54 -4.76
CA TYR A 269 7.18 2.09 -4.61
C TYR A 269 7.44 1.32 -5.91
N ILE A 270 8.57 0.60 -5.93
CA ILE A 270 8.97 -0.27 -7.04
C ILE A 270 8.34 -1.67 -6.83
N ASN A 271 7.34 -2.03 -7.63
CA ASN A 271 6.48 -3.20 -7.42
C ASN A 271 6.82 -4.38 -8.36
N ASP A 272 7.10 -5.55 -7.78
CA ASP A 272 7.31 -6.84 -8.48
C ASP A 272 6.32 -7.95 -8.05
N TYR A 273 5.24 -7.62 -7.33
CA TYR A 273 4.29 -8.60 -6.77
C TYR A 273 3.64 -9.50 -7.84
N TRP A 274 3.35 -8.95 -9.01
CA TRP A 274 2.73 -9.66 -10.15
C TRP A 274 3.73 -10.37 -11.08
N ASN A 275 5.00 -10.46 -10.68
CA ASN A 275 6.06 -11.12 -11.45
C ASN A 275 6.19 -12.58 -11.02
N LEU A 276 5.61 -13.51 -11.79
CA LEU A 276 5.53 -14.92 -11.39
C LEU A 276 6.89 -15.61 -11.52
N MET A 277 7.25 -16.48 -10.56
CA MET A 277 8.56 -17.18 -10.55
C MET A 277 8.85 -18.05 -11.80
N ARG A 278 7.82 -18.37 -12.59
CA ARG A 278 7.90 -19.05 -13.90
C ARG A 278 8.26 -18.13 -15.08
N GLU A 279 8.00 -16.83 -14.95
CA GLU A 279 8.27 -15.79 -15.97
C GLU A 279 9.72 -15.28 -15.86
N TYR A 280 10.42 -15.68 -14.80
CA TYR A 280 11.86 -15.42 -14.60
C TYR A 280 12.71 -16.40 -15.40
N TYR A 281 13.42 -15.91 -16.43
CA TYR A 281 14.37 -16.68 -17.26
C TYR A 281 15.82 -16.52 -16.78
N PRO A 282 16.70 -17.53 -16.95
CA PRO A 282 18.10 -17.44 -16.51
C PRO A 282 18.92 -16.49 -17.39
N ILE A 283 19.88 -15.82 -16.79
CA ILE A 283 20.94 -15.07 -17.50
C ILE A 283 22.18 -15.98 -17.55
N ASN A 284 22.78 -16.13 -18.72
CA ASN A 284 23.98 -16.91 -18.97
C ASN A 284 24.74 -16.31 -20.18
N GLU A 285 25.86 -16.92 -20.57
CA GLU A 285 26.71 -16.46 -21.67
C GLU A 285 26.04 -16.45 -23.07
N THR A 286 24.90 -17.13 -23.25
CA THR A 286 24.17 -17.14 -24.53
C THR A 286 23.12 -16.03 -24.64
N VAL A 287 22.66 -15.47 -23.52
CA VAL A 287 21.75 -14.32 -23.49
C VAL A 287 22.55 -13.03 -23.70
N LYS A 288 22.38 -12.39 -24.86
CA LYS A 288 23.05 -11.11 -25.21
C LYS A 288 22.22 -9.86 -24.95
N GLU A 289 20.89 -10.01 -24.94
CA GLU A 289 19.93 -8.93 -24.74
C GLU A 289 18.97 -9.29 -23.60
N LEU A 290 18.69 -8.33 -22.72
CA LEU A 290 17.59 -8.38 -21.76
C LEU A 290 16.49 -7.43 -22.21
N PHE A 291 15.26 -7.93 -22.21
CA PHE A 291 14.09 -7.12 -22.51
C PHE A 291 13.59 -6.44 -21.23
N PHE A 292 13.29 -5.15 -21.30
CA PHE A 292 12.52 -4.43 -20.29
C PHE A 292 11.21 -4.00 -20.95
N ILE A 293 10.12 -4.68 -20.61
CA ILE A 293 8.81 -4.56 -21.25
C ILE A 293 7.75 -4.48 -20.14
N PRO A 294 6.91 -3.44 -20.10
CA PRO A 294 5.82 -3.36 -19.15
C PRO A 294 4.74 -4.37 -19.54
N LYS A 295 4.14 -5.04 -18.56
CA LYS A 295 2.87 -5.76 -18.81
C LYS A 295 1.81 -4.71 -19.20
N PRO A 296 0.82 -5.05 -20.05
CA PRO A 296 -0.09 -4.07 -20.68
C PRO A 296 -1.03 -3.28 -19.74
N ASN A 297 -0.88 -3.42 -18.41
CA ASN A 297 -1.66 -2.74 -17.37
C ASN A 297 -0.72 -2.09 -16.32
N THR A 298 0.46 -1.56 -16.68
CA THR A 298 1.55 -1.42 -15.70
C THR A 298 2.54 -0.25 -15.93
N VAL A 299 2.13 0.99 -15.62
CA VAL A 299 2.91 2.00 -14.83
C VAL A 299 1.95 3.09 -14.29
N CYS A 300 1.17 2.84 -13.23
CA CYS A 300 0.43 3.94 -12.59
C CYS A 300 1.41 4.86 -11.86
N LEU A 301 1.74 6.04 -12.43
CA LEU A 301 2.47 7.09 -11.70
C LEU A 301 1.60 7.78 -10.65
N SER A 302 0.31 7.44 -10.61
CA SER A 302 -0.66 7.89 -9.62
C SER A 302 -1.86 6.92 -9.59
N CYS A 303 -2.10 6.23 -8.47
CA CYS A 303 -3.33 5.45 -8.24
C CYS A 303 -4.30 6.26 -7.37
N SER A 304 -5.50 6.59 -7.88
CA SER A 304 -6.56 7.47 -7.27
C SER A 304 -6.63 7.40 -5.74
N PRO A 305 -6.99 8.44 -4.96
CA PRO A 305 -6.84 8.42 -3.48
C PRO A 305 -7.42 7.20 -2.73
N ALA A 306 -8.45 6.55 -3.27
CA ALA A 306 -8.94 5.25 -2.79
C ALA A 306 -8.00 4.07 -3.17
N GLN A 307 -7.51 4.03 -4.40
CA GLN A 307 -6.47 3.12 -4.88
C GLN A 307 -5.09 3.38 -4.26
N SER A 308 -4.69 4.62 -3.96
CA SER A 308 -3.47 4.97 -3.23
C SER A 308 -3.47 4.28 -1.87
N LYS A 309 -4.57 4.42 -1.11
CA LYS A 309 -4.80 3.67 0.14
C LYS A 309 -4.86 2.16 -0.07
N LEU A 310 -5.48 1.67 -1.15
CA LEU A 310 -5.47 0.24 -1.48
C LEU A 310 -4.07 -0.27 -1.82
N LEU A 311 -3.20 0.53 -2.44
CA LEU A 311 -1.82 0.18 -2.79
C LEU A 311 -0.92 0.15 -1.55
N LEU A 312 -1.10 1.12 -0.63
CA LEU A 312 -0.55 1.06 0.74
C LEU A 312 -0.98 -0.23 1.45
N ILE A 313 -2.28 -0.55 1.42
CA ILE A 313 -2.84 -1.77 2.04
C ILE A 313 -2.29 -3.03 1.34
N HIS A 314 -2.06 -3.01 0.03
CA HIS A 314 -1.46 -4.12 -0.70
C HIS A 314 -0.01 -4.32 -0.29
N ALA A 315 0.81 -3.26 -0.28
CA ALA A 315 2.19 -3.33 0.22
C ALA A 315 2.23 -3.86 1.67
N ALA A 316 1.34 -3.37 2.54
CA ALA A 316 1.19 -3.82 3.92
C ALA A 316 0.75 -5.30 4.05
N CYS A 317 -0.06 -5.80 3.13
CA CYS A 317 -0.55 -7.19 3.11
C CYS A 317 0.52 -8.16 2.58
N VAL A 318 1.26 -7.74 1.54
CA VAL A 318 2.32 -8.52 0.90
C VAL A 318 3.48 -8.81 1.87
N VAL A 319 3.87 -7.85 2.71
CA VAL A 319 4.88 -8.05 3.76
C VAL A 319 4.40 -9.05 4.84
N ARG A 320 3.08 -9.18 5.06
CA ARG A 320 2.51 -10.01 6.14
C ARG A 320 2.03 -11.41 5.74
N THR A 321 1.84 -11.72 4.45
CA THR A 321 1.25 -13.02 4.05
C THR A 321 1.92 -13.68 2.82
N PRO A 322 2.77 -14.71 3.01
CA PRO A 322 3.34 -15.48 1.90
C PRO A 322 2.41 -16.58 1.34
N ILE A 323 1.24 -16.85 1.94
CA ILE A 323 0.39 -18.00 1.59
C ILE A 323 -1.11 -17.66 1.61
N LYS A 324 -1.71 -17.44 0.43
CA LYS A 324 -3.05 -17.92 -0.04
C LYS A 324 -3.43 -17.22 -1.35
N SER A 325 -3.04 -17.79 -2.48
CA SER A 325 -3.09 -17.19 -3.82
C SER A 325 -4.45 -17.21 -4.53
N SER A 326 -5.53 -17.67 -3.90
CA SER A 326 -6.80 -17.97 -4.58
C SER A 326 -7.98 -17.03 -4.30
N LEU A 327 -8.18 -16.51 -3.08
CA LEU A 327 -9.44 -15.81 -2.74
C LEU A 327 -9.54 -14.37 -3.30
N PHE A 328 -8.43 -13.63 -3.38
CA PHE A 328 -8.46 -12.26 -3.92
C PHE A 328 -8.71 -12.18 -5.44
N TYR A 329 -8.62 -13.31 -6.14
CA TYR A 329 -8.75 -13.40 -7.60
C TYR A 329 -10.15 -13.03 -8.14
N PHE A 330 -11.18 -13.09 -7.29
CA PHE A 330 -12.56 -12.74 -7.66
C PHE A 330 -12.96 -11.30 -7.33
N ALA A 331 -12.50 -10.74 -6.20
CA ALA A 331 -12.97 -9.44 -5.73
C ALA A 331 -12.57 -8.27 -6.65
N ALA A 332 -11.35 -8.29 -7.20
CA ALA A 332 -10.86 -7.23 -8.08
C ALA A 332 -11.52 -7.20 -9.47
N ARG A 333 -12.22 -8.27 -9.88
CA ARG A 333 -12.83 -8.39 -11.22
C ARG A 333 -14.24 -7.78 -11.33
N ALA A 334 -14.74 -7.18 -10.25
CA ALA A 334 -16.07 -6.57 -10.16
C ALA A 334 -16.02 -5.04 -9.92
N ALA A 335 -14.84 -4.42 -10.07
CA ALA A 335 -14.59 -3.01 -9.79
C ALA A 335 -13.74 -2.33 -10.90
N VAL A 336 -13.90 -2.81 -12.14
CA VAL A 336 -13.36 -2.27 -13.40
C VAL A 336 -14.50 -2.27 -14.40
#